data_AF-A0A7C6QYW9-F1
#
_entry.id   AF-A0A7C6QYW9-F1
#
_cell.length_a   1.000
_cell.length_b   1.000
_cell.length_c   1.000
_cell.angle_alpha   90.00
_cell.angle_beta   90.00
_cell.angle_gamma   90.00
#
_symmetry.space_group_name_H-M   'P 1'
#
loop_
_entity.id
_entity.type
_entity.pdbx_description
1 polymer ?
#
loop_
_entity_poly.entity_id
_entity_poly.type
_entity_poly.pdbx_seq_one_letter_code
_entity_poly.pdbx_strand_id
1 'polypeptide(L)'
;MTLDELINLAQEQGIYLGKNPKRTLRYYVSRGLMSPPQIEYEGKTKKAVYSLENLVQLKLIYLYKKQGYRLDEIKNKLKEPVFWSDEAIEFMRPFKVANNYPEDAFQKSKPADKAEIATFIVHLIEAVKNGQLNPGEIKDFFIKAVINKNGQPLFEPEIENLLKENSFLERT
;
A
#
# COMPACT_ATOMS: atom_id res chain seq x y z
N MET A 1 -15.41 0.63 -8.11
CA MET A 1 -16.11 -0.39 -7.30
C MET A 1 -17.09 0.29 -6.35
N THR A 2 -18.18 -0.36 -5.99
CA THR A 2 -19.16 0.14 -5.00
C THR A 2 -18.61 0.02 -3.57
N LEU A 3 -19.30 0.63 -2.59
CA LEU A 3 -18.92 0.50 -1.18
C LEU A 3 -18.98 -0.95 -0.69
N ASP A 4 -19.98 -1.71 -1.14
CA ASP A 4 -20.16 -3.11 -0.75
C ASP A 4 -19.07 -4.01 -1.37
N GLU A 5 -18.73 -3.79 -2.65
CA GLU A 5 -17.59 -4.45 -3.29
C GLU A 5 -16.27 -4.20 -2.56
N LEU A 6 -16.01 -2.94 -2.16
CA LEU A 6 -14.80 -2.59 -1.42
C LEU A 6 -14.74 -3.31 -0.07
N ILE A 7 -15.87 -3.41 0.64
CA ILE A 7 -15.96 -4.13 1.93
C ILE A 7 -15.65 -5.61 1.73
N ASN A 8 -16.31 -6.25 0.76
CA ASN A 8 -16.14 -7.67 0.50
C ASN A 8 -14.68 -7.98 0.14
N LEU A 9 -14.09 -7.22 -0.80
CA LEU A 9 -12.68 -7.37 -1.18
C LEU A 9 -11.73 -7.18 0.00
N ALA A 10 -12.00 -6.20 0.88
CA ALA A 10 -11.18 -6.00 2.07
C ALA A 10 -11.28 -7.20 3.04
N GLN A 11 -12.48 -7.73 3.25
CA GLN A 11 -12.70 -8.87 4.14
C GLN A 11 -12.10 -10.17 3.59
N GLU A 12 -12.19 -10.41 2.28
CA GLU A 12 -11.52 -11.51 1.58
C GLU A 12 -9.99 -11.46 1.76
N GLN A 13 -9.42 -10.24 1.87
CA GLN A 13 -8.01 -10.03 2.18
C GLN A 13 -7.69 -10.03 3.68
N GLY A 14 -8.62 -10.46 4.53
CA GLY A 14 -8.42 -10.57 5.98
C GLY A 14 -8.44 -9.24 6.75
N ILE A 15 -8.99 -8.17 6.16
CA ILE A 15 -9.09 -6.85 6.80
C ILE A 15 -10.38 -6.78 7.63
N TYR A 16 -10.23 -6.75 8.96
CA TYR A 16 -11.37 -6.61 9.87
C TYR A 16 -11.80 -5.15 10.04
N LEU A 17 -13.01 -4.82 9.57
CA LEU A 17 -13.59 -3.47 9.63
C LEU A 17 -14.56 -3.25 10.80
N GLY A 18 -14.64 -4.19 11.74
CA GLY A 18 -15.56 -4.13 12.88
C GLY A 18 -16.96 -4.65 12.57
N LYS A 19 -17.87 -4.50 13.54
CA LYS A 19 -19.28 -4.96 13.45
C LYS A 19 -20.11 -4.20 12.41
N ASN A 20 -19.70 -2.99 12.02
CA ASN A 20 -20.40 -2.19 11.01
C ASN A 20 -19.41 -1.59 9.99
N PRO A 21 -18.99 -2.38 8.98
CA PRO A 21 -17.99 -1.96 8.00
C PRO A 21 -18.34 -0.68 7.24
N LYS A 22 -19.62 -0.50 6.86
CA LYS A 22 -20.10 0.70 6.16
C LYS A 22 -19.89 1.96 7.01
N ARG A 23 -20.22 1.90 8.30
CA ARG A 23 -20.01 3.02 9.23
C ARG A 23 -18.52 3.30 9.43
N THR A 24 -17.70 2.26 9.60
CA THR A 24 -16.25 2.38 9.75
C THR A 24 -15.62 3.08 8.55
N LEU A 25 -15.97 2.68 7.32
CA LEU A 25 -15.46 3.29 6.09
C LEU A 25 -15.82 4.77 5.97
N ARG A 26 -17.10 5.11 6.18
CA ARG A 26 -17.54 6.52 6.17
C ARG A 26 -16.81 7.34 7.23
N TYR A 27 -16.54 6.75 8.38
CA TYR A 27 -15.78 7.40 9.45
C TYR A 27 -14.31 7.62 9.08
N TYR A 28 -13.64 6.65 8.45
CA TYR A 28 -12.27 6.84 7.98
C TYR A 28 -12.16 7.94 6.92
N VAL A 29 -13.12 7.99 5.98
CA VAL A 29 -13.20 9.09 5.01
C VAL A 29 -13.42 10.43 5.71
N SER A 30 -14.39 10.54 6.63
CA SER A 30 -14.69 11.81 7.30
C SER A 30 -13.54 12.29 8.21
N ARG A 31 -12.74 11.38 8.75
CA ARG A 31 -11.54 11.70 9.54
C ARG A 31 -10.33 12.03 8.67
N GLY A 32 -10.41 11.86 7.36
CA GLY A 32 -9.31 12.08 6.41
C GLY A 32 -8.19 11.04 6.54
N LEU A 33 -8.54 9.82 6.93
CA LEU A 33 -7.66 8.63 6.87
C LEU A 33 -7.67 7.99 5.48
N MET A 34 -8.75 8.21 4.73
CA MET A 34 -8.93 7.73 3.37
C MET A 34 -9.37 8.88 2.48
N SER A 35 -9.00 8.80 1.21
CA SER A 35 -9.52 9.68 0.18
C SER A 35 -11.03 9.47 0.03
N PRO A 36 -11.83 10.53 -0.17
CA PRO A 36 -13.25 10.36 -0.46
C PRO A 36 -13.44 9.60 -1.78
N PRO A 37 -14.53 8.84 -1.94
CA PRO A 37 -14.85 8.20 -3.20
C PRO A 37 -15.10 9.26 -4.28
N GLN A 38 -14.84 8.89 -5.54
CA GLN A 38 -15.29 9.68 -6.68
C GLN A 38 -16.81 9.60 -6.78
N ILE A 39 -17.45 10.68 -7.25
CA ILE A 39 -18.89 10.69 -7.49
C ILE A 39 -19.12 10.62 -8.98
N GLU A 40 -19.70 9.52 -9.42
CA GLU A 40 -20.13 9.31 -10.80
C GLU A 40 -21.65 9.45 -10.91
N TYR A 41 -22.11 9.86 -12.09
CA TYR A 41 -23.52 10.00 -12.40
C TYR A 41 -23.94 8.93 -13.39
N GLU A 42 -24.93 8.14 -13.01
CA GLU A 42 -25.62 7.23 -13.92
C GLU A 42 -27.03 7.79 -14.15
N GLY A 43 -27.17 8.55 -15.24
CA GLY A 43 -28.35 9.38 -15.47
C GLY A 43 -28.52 10.44 -14.39
N LYS A 44 -29.62 10.38 -13.63
CA LYS A 44 -29.91 11.32 -12.52
C LYS A 44 -29.40 10.85 -11.15
N THR A 45 -28.87 9.63 -11.07
CA THR A 45 -28.48 9.01 -9.80
C THR A 45 -27.00 9.21 -9.54
N LYS A 46 -26.66 9.72 -8.35
CA LYS A 46 -25.27 9.83 -7.88
C LYS A 46 -24.81 8.50 -7.31
N LYS A 47 -23.65 8.01 -7.76
CA LYS A 47 -23.01 6.80 -7.23
C LYS A 47 -21.62 7.14 -6.71
N ALA A 48 -21.32 6.66 -5.51
CA ALA A 48 -19.97 6.73 -4.94
C ALA A 48 -19.15 5.56 -5.47
N VAL A 49 -18.06 5.88 -6.16
CA VAL A 49 -17.15 4.92 -6.78
C VAL A 49 -15.82 4.97 -6.04
N TYR A 50 -15.45 3.83 -5.47
CA TYR A 50 -14.18 3.60 -4.80
C TYR A 50 -13.17 3.00 -5.77
N SER A 51 -11.90 3.27 -5.55
CA SER A 51 -10.79 2.78 -6.36
C SER A 51 -9.94 1.76 -5.59
N LEU A 52 -8.99 1.11 -6.26
CA LEU A 52 -7.98 0.27 -5.62
C LEU A 52 -7.13 1.05 -4.62
N GLU A 53 -6.93 2.37 -4.82
CA GLU A 53 -6.25 3.23 -3.84
C GLU A 53 -6.97 3.22 -2.49
N ASN A 54 -8.31 3.21 -2.48
CA ASN A 54 -9.08 3.11 -1.23
C ASN A 54 -8.85 1.76 -0.53
N LEU A 55 -8.75 0.66 -1.28
CA LEU A 55 -8.46 -0.66 -0.72
C LEU A 55 -7.06 -0.71 -0.11
N VAL A 56 -6.06 -0.13 -0.78
CA VAL A 56 -4.70 -0.01 -0.25
C VAL A 56 -4.70 0.82 1.03
N GLN A 57 -5.38 1.97 1.06
CA GLN A 57 -5.51 2.80 2.26
C GLN A 57 -6.13 2.02 3.44
N LEU A 58 -7.15 1.19 3.20
CA LEU A 58 -7.72 0.32 4.24
C LEU A 58 -6.72 -0.68 4.80
N LYS A 59 -5.93 -1.30 3.92
CA LYS A 59 -4.89 -2.24 4.31
C LYS A 59 -3.85 -1.56 5.19
N LEU A 60 -3.41 -0.36 4.82
CA LEU A 60 -2.47 0.44 5.62
C LEU A 60 -3.04 0.80 6.98
N ILE A 61 -4.28 1.31 7.03
CA ILE A 61 -4.95 1.64 8.30
C ILE A 61 -5.05 0.39 9.19
N TYR A 62 -5.41 -0.75 8.63
CA TYR A 62 -5.53 -2.01 9.37
C TYR A 62 -4.20 -2.47 9.96
N LEU A 63 -3.12 -2.40 9.17
CA LEU A 63 -1.77 -2.74 9.63
C LEU A 63 -1.33 -1.85 10.80
N TYR A 64 -1.47 -0.53 10.68
CA TYR A 64 -1.12 0.37 11.77
C TYR A 64 -2.01 0.18 13.01
N LYS A 65 -3.31 -0.08 12.85
CA LYS A 65 -4.19 -0.40 13.99
C LYS A 65 -3.73 -1.66 14.73
N LYS A 66 -3.25 -2.68 14.01
CA LYS A 66 -2.72 -3.91 14.63
C LYS A 66 -1.43 -3.66 15.41
N GLN A 67 -0.62 -2.70 14.99
CA GLN A 67 0.57 -2.24 15.73
C GLN A 67 0.22 -1.35 16.95
N GLY A 68 -1.07 -1.15 17.25
CA GLY A 68 -1.52 -0.38 18.41
C GLY A 68 -1.65 1.12 18.16
N TYR A 69 -1.38 1.62 16.95
CA TYR A 69 -1.54 3.03 16.64
C TYR A 69 -3.01 3.48 16.74
N ARG A 70 -3.20 4.65 17.32
CA ARG A 70 -4.48 5.36 17.38
C ARG A 70 -4.76 6.06 16.05
N LEU A 71 -6.03 6.28 15.73
CA LEU A 71 -6.44 6.80 14.43
C LEU A 71 -5.83 8.17 14.06
N ASP A 72 -5.58 9.02 15.04
CA ASP A 72 -4.86 10.28 14.87
C ASP A 72 -3.38 10.09 14.53
N GLU A 73 -2.72 9.12 15.17
CA GLU A 73 -1.34 8.73 14.86
C GLU A 73 -1.23 8.12 13.46
N ILE A 74 -2.17 7.24 13.11
CA ILE A 74 -2.27 6.66 11.75
C ILE A 74 -2.43 7.75 10.71
N LYS A 75 -3.27 8.76 10.97
CA LYS A 75 -3.47 9.88 10.05
C LYS A 75 -2.18 10.67 9.82
N ASN A 76 -1.36 10.83 10.85
CA ASN A 76 -0.06 11.49 10.72
C ASN A 76 0.93 10.59 9.97
N LYS A 77 0.98 9.30 10.29
CA LYS A 77 1.81 8.29 9.60
C LYS A 77 1.51 8.22 8.11
N LEU A 78 0.25 8.24 7.71
CA LEU A 78 -0.16 8.22 6.30
C LEU A 78 0.25 9.48 5.51
N LYS A 79 0.64 10.55 6.20
CA LYS A 79 1.15 11.78 5.59
C LYS A 79 2.67 11.89 5.64
N GLU A 80 3.34 10.99 6.34
CA GLU A 80 4.80 11.01 6.42
C GLU A 80 5.36 10.74 5.01
N PRO A 81 6.29 11.57 4.53
CA PRO A 81 6.99 11.29 3.29
C PRO A 81 7.73 9.96 3.44
N VAL A 82 7.67 9.16 2.38
CA VAL A 82 8.36 7.89 2.29
C VAL A 82 9.57 8.03 1.39
N PHE A 83 10.63 7.27 1.65
CA PHE A 83 11.92 7.35 0.99
C PHE A 83 12.31 5.97 0.48
N TRP A 84 13.24 5.92 -0.47
CA TRP A 84 13.76 4.66 -0.99
C TRP A 84 14.84 4.08 -0.07
N SER A 85 14.77 2.77 0.21
CA SER A 85 15.86 2.06 0.86
C SER A 85 17.03 1.85 -0.11
N ASP A 86 18.22 1.53 0.42
CA ASP A 86 19.38 1.24 -0.43
C ASP A 86 19.10 0.05 -1.36
N GLU A 87 18.41 -0.97 -0.85
CA GLU A 87 18.00 -2.16 -1.60
C GLU A 87 17.07 -1.82 -2.77
N ALA A 88 16.12 -0.89 -2.57
CA ALA A 88 15.23 -0.43 -3.64
C ALA A 88 15.99 0.32 -4.73
N ILE A 89 16.97 1.14 -4.34
CA ILE A 89 17.80 1.93 -5.28
C ILE A 89 18.69 0.99 -6.10
N GLU A 90 19.32 0.01 -5.46
CA GLU A 90 20.12 -1.02 -6.14
C GLU A 90 19.26 -1.82 -7.13
N PHE A 91 18.07 -2.24 -6.72
CA PHE A 91 17.13 -2.94 -7.59
C PHE A 91 16.71 -2.10 -8.80
N MET A 92 16.47 -0.80 -8.61
CA MET A 92 16.08 0.10 -9.71
C MET A 92 17.25 0.54 -10.59
N ARG A 93 18.50 0.40 -10.14
CA ARG A 93 19.68 0.90 -10.88
C ARG A 93 19.77 0.40 -12.33
N PRO A 94 19.62 -0.90 -12.64
CA PRO A 94 19.69 -1.39 -14.02
C PRO A 94 18.61 -0.75 -14.90
N PHE A 95 17.40 -0.58 -14.38
CA PHE A 95 16.28 0.01 -15.09
C PHE A 95 16.43 1.52 -15.28
N LYS A 96 16.99 2.22 -14.28
CA LYS A 96 17.31 3.64 -14.34
C LYS A 96 18.25 3.93 -15.52
N VAL A 97 19.31 3.12 -15.64
CA VAL A 97 20.31 3.21 -16.72
C VAL A 97 19.69 2.83 -18.07
N ALA A 98 18.96 1.70 -18.15
CA ALA A 98 18.41 1.21 -19.40
C ALA A 98 17.37 2.16 -20.04
N ASN A 99 16.67 2.95 -19.22
CA ASN A 99 15.59 3.84 -19.67
C ASN A 99 15.94 5.34 -19.61
N ASN A 100 17.22 5.71 -19.38
CA ASN A 100 17.67 7.10 -19.29
C ASN A 100 16.84 7.95 -18.30
N TYR A 101 16.51 7.39 -17.14
CA TYR A 101 15.82 8.16 -16.10
C TYR A 101 16.71 9.31 -15.59
N PRO A 102 16.10 10.44 -15.18
CA PRO A 102 16.82 11.55 -14.57
C PRO A 102 17.74 11.12 -13.41
N GLU A 103 18.88 11.79 -13.24
CA GLU A 103 19.81 11.49 -12.13
C GLU A 103 19.15 11.64 -10.75
N ASP A 104 18.17 12.52 -10.64
CA ASP A 104 17.42 12.73 -9.42
C ASP A 104 16.32 11.69 -9.17
N ALA A 105 15.97 10.83 -10.14
CA ALA A 105 14.99 9.77 -9.95
C ALA A 105 15.48 8.68 -8.97
N PHE A 106 14.58 8.18 -8.11
CA PHE A 106 14.85 7.12 -7.13
C PHE A 106 16.02 7.45 -6.20
N GLN A 107 16.01 8.64 -5.61
CA GLN A 107 17.03 9.09 -4.66
C GLN A 107 16.62 8.86 -3.20
N LYS A 108 17.58 8.46 -2.37
CA LYS A 108 17.38 8.27 -0.92
C LYS A 108 17.09 9.56 -0.17
N SER A 109 17.68 10.67 -0.63
CA SER A 109 17.63 11.99 0.02
C SER A 109 16.31 12.73 -0.20
N LYS A 110 15.46 12.26 -1.11
CA LYS A 110 14.18 12.90 -1.44
C LYS A 110 13.01 11.94 -1.19
N PRO A 111 11.83 12.47 -0.84
CA PRO A 111 10.63 11.65 -0.77
C PRO A 111 10.33 10.99 -2.12
N ALA A 112 9.99 9.70 -2.09
CA ALA A 112 9.47 8.99 -3.23
C ALA A 112 8.10 9.54 -3.60
N ASP A 113 7.94 9.96 -4.84
CA ASP A 113 6.65 10.41 -5.35
C ASP A 113 5.79 9.25 -5.87
N LYS A 114 4.52 9.54 -6.18
CA LYS A 114 3.58 8.52 -6.68
C LYS A 114 4.02 7.87 -7.99
N ALA A 115 4.72 8.61 -8.87
CA ALA A 115 5.17 8.10 -10.16
C ALA A 115 6.35 7.15 -9.98
N GLU A 116 7.32 7.50 -9.13
CA GLU A 116 8.43 6.62 -8.76
C GLU A 116 7.91 5.33 -8.11
N ILE A 117 6.95 5.43 -7.19
CA ILE A 117 6.33 4.25 -6.56
C ILE A 117 5.63 3.37 -7.59
N ALA A 118 4.87 3.95 -8.52
CA ALA A 118 4.20 3.17 -9.56
C ALA A 118 5.22 2.47 -10.49
N THR A 119 6.25 3.18 -10.91
CA THR A 119 7.33 2.62 -11.75
C THR A 119 8.07 1.48 -11.04
N PHE A 120 8.37 1.64 -9.75
CA PHE A 120 8.98 0.59 -8.95
C PHE A 120 8.11 -0.68 -8.92
N ILE A 121 6.80 -0.52 -8.69
CA ILE A 121 5.86 -1.65 -8.66
C ILE A 121 5.82 -2.38 -10.02
N VAL A 122 5.83 -1.65 -11.14
CA VAL A 122 5.83 -2.26 -12.48
C VAL A 122 7.07 -3.15 -12.67
N HIS A 123 8.26 -2.62 -12.38
CA HIS A 123 9.50 -3.37 -12.52
C HIS A 123 9.60 -4.53 -11.53
N LEU A 124 9.03 -4.38 -10.34
CA LEU A 124 8.92 -5.47 -9.37
C LEU A 124 8.05 -6.61 -9.91
N ILE A 125 6.93 -6.30 -10.55
CA ILE A 125 6.06 -7.30 -11.19
C ILE A 125 6.76 -7.97 -12.38
N GLU A 126 7.50 -7.20 -13.18
CA GLU A 126 8.26 -7.74 -14.32
C GLU A 126 9.39 -8.68 -13.87
N ALA A 127 10.14 -8.31 -12.83
CA ALA A 127 11.17 -9.16 -12.24
C ALA A 127 10.60 -10.51 -11.81
N VAL A 128 9.38 -10.53 -11.24
CA VAL A 128 8.69 -11.76 -10.86
C VAL A 128 8.27 -12.58 -12.08
N LYS A 129 7.67 -11.93 -13.08
CA LYS A 129 7.27 -12.60 -14.34
C LYS A 129 8.44 -13.23 -15.05
N ASN A 130 9.61 -12.60 -14.95
CA ASN A 130 10.86 -13.06 -15.56
C ASN A 130 11.63 -14.06 -14.68
N GLY A 131 11.07 -14.46 -13.52
CA GLY A 131 11.69 -15.42 -12.61
C GLY A 131 12.90 -14.90 -11.84
N GLN A 132 13.14 -13.58 -11.85
CA GLN A 132 14.23 -12.93 -11.10
C GLN A 132 13.90 -12.77 -9.61
N LEU A 133 12.61 -12.77 -9.26
CA LEU A 133 12.11 -12.71 -7.88
C LEU A 133 11.00 -13.73 -7.68
N ASN A 134 10.96 -14.35 -6.50
CA ASN A 134 9.89 -15.26 -6.13
C ASN A 134 8.62 -14.46 -5.77
N PRO A 135 7.41 -14.91 -6.19
CA PRO A 135 6.16 -14.25 -5.84
C PRO A 135 5.93 -14.05 -4.33
N GLY A 136 6.42 -14.98 -3.51
CA GLY A 136 6.34 -14.91 -2.05
C GLY A 136 7.22 -13.81 -1.44
N GLU A 137 8.32 -13.45 -2.10
CA GLU A 137 9.29 -12.47 -1.62
C GLU A 137 8.94 -11.02 -2.00
N ILE A 138 8.02 -10.82 -2.95
CA ILE A 138 7.56 -9.50 -3.41
C ILE A 138 7.13 -8.63 -2.24
N LYS A 139 6.36 -9.24 -1.33
CA LYS A 139 5.76 -8.51 -0.22
C LYS A 139 6.84 -8.01 0.74
N ASP A 140 7.79 -8.86 1.07
CA ASP A 140 8.88 -8.53 2.00
C ASP A 140 9.86 -7.54 1.37
N PHE A 141 10.12 -7.68 0.06
CA PHE A 141 10.94 -6.75 -0.68
C PHE A 141 10.29 -5.36 -0.78
N PHE A 142 9.02 -5.27 -1.16
CA PHE A 142 8.29 -3.99 -1.22
C PHE A 142 8.21 -3.31 0.14
N ILE A 143 8.04 -4.09 1.21
CA ILE A 143 8.02 -3.61 2.59
C ILE A 143 9.34 -2.96 2.98
N LYS A 144 10.47 -3.58 2.63
CA LYS A 144 11.81 -3.08 2.91
C LYS A 144 12.24 -1.97 1.95
N ALA A 145 11.67 -1.94 0.75
CA ALA A 145 12.00 -0.98 -0.29
C ALA A 145 11.62 0.47 0.06
N VAL A 146 10.56 0.64 0.86
CA VAL A 146 10.02 1.95 1.23
C VAL A 146 10.24 2.20 2.72
N ILE A 147 11.01 3.22 3.04
CA ILE A 147 11.43 3.59 4.40
C ILE A 147 10.88 4.95 4.81
N ASN A 148 10.79 5.20 6.12
CA ASN A 148 10.49 6.52 6.66
C ASN A 148 11.74 7.42 6.70
N LYS A 149 11.57 8.68 7.12
CA LYS A 149 12.67 9.66 7.26
C LYS A 149 13.81 9.24 8.20
N ASN A 150 13.58 8.26 9.08
CA ASN A 150 14.57 7.73 10.02
C ASN A 150 15.27 6.47 9.46
N GLY A 151 14.99 6.08 8.22
CA GLY A 151 15.57 4.88 7.61
C GLY A 151 14.90 3.56 8.02
N GLN A 152 13.79 3.61 8.75
CA GLN A 152 13.07 2.41 9.16
C GLN A 152 12.07 2.00 8.07
N PRO A 153 11.93 0.70 7.75
CA PRO A 153 10.87 0.22 6.86
C PRO A 153 9.51 0.78 7.27
N LEU A 154 8.71 1.20 6.30
CA LEU A 154 7.36 1.72 6.58
C LEU A 154 6.44 0.66 7.19
N PHE A 155 6.84 -0.61 7.02
CA PHE A 155 6.17 -1.81 7.44
C PHE A 155 7.20 -2.69 8.15
N GLU A 156 7.07 -2.90 9.45
CA GLU A 156 8.05 -3.66 10.23
C GLU A 156 8.02 -5.18 9.92
N PRO A 157 9.08 -5.93 10.26
CA PRO A 157 9.16 -7.41 10.19
C PRO A 157 8.03 -8.15 10.94
N GLU A 158 7.27 -7.45 11.77
CA GLU A 158 6.06 -7.94 12.45
C GLU A 158 4.96 -8.33 11.45
N ILE A 159 4.96 -7.76 10.23
CA ILE A 159 4.12 -8.21 9.13
C ILE A 159 4.50 -9.63 8.68
N GLU A 160 5.78 -9.98 8.72
CA GLU A 160 6.28 -11.31 8.37
C GLU A 160 5.78 -12.34 9.39
N ASN A 161 5.82 -12.01 10.69
CA ASN A 161 5.23 -12.84 11.75
C ASN A 161 3.70 -12.92 11.65
N LEU A 162 3.01 -11.82 11.32
CA LEU A 162 1.56 -11.81 11.11
C LEU A 162 1.09 -12.59 9.87
N LEU A 163 1.93 -12.70 8.84
CA LEU A 163 1.69 -13.56 7.68
C LEU A 163 1.93 -15.03 7.99
N LYS A 164 3.01 -15.32 8.74
CA LYS A 164 3.32 -16.67 9.21
C LYS A 164 2.25 -17.20 10.17
N GLU A 165 1.69 -16.34 11.03
CA GLU A 165 0.57 -16.67 11.93
C GLU A 165 -0.79 -16.82 11.20
N ASN A 166 -0.91 -16.34 9.95
CA ASN A 166 -2.10 -16.46 9.12
C ASN A 166 -1.81 -17.21 7.81
N SER A 167 -1.08 -18.33 7.88
CA SER A 167 -0.92 -19.30 6.79
C SER A 167 -2.26 -19.94 6.41
N PHE A 168 -3.12 -19.15 5.79
CA PHE A 168 -4.33 -19.61 5.09
C PHE A 168 -4.02 -19.99 3.63
N LEU A 169 -2.77 -19.79 3.18
CA LEU A 169 -2.31 -20.06 1.81
C LEU A 169 -1.37 -21.26 1.66
N GLU A 170 -1.32 -22.15 2.66
CA GLU A 170 -0.72 -23.50 2.52
C GLU A 170 -1.78 -24.61 2.42
N ARG A 171 -3.04 -24.27 2.12
CA ARG A 171 -4.11 -25.24 1.89
C ARG A 171 -4.87 -24.97 0.60
N THR A 172 -4.17 -25.04 -0.52
CA THR A 172 -4.72 -25.47 -1.82
C THR A 172 -3.66 -26.21 -2.59
#